data_AF-A0A0E3BJG6-F1
#
_entry.id   AF-A0A0E3BJG6-F1
#
_cell.length_a   1.000
_cell.length_b   1.000
_cell.length_c   1.000
_cell.angle_alpha   90.00
_cell.angle_beta   90.00
_cell.angle_gamma   90.00
#
_symmetry.space_group_name_H-M   'P 1'
#
loop_
_entity.id
_entity.type
_entity.pdbx_description
1 polymer ?
#
loop_
_entity_poly.entity_id
_entity_poly.type
_entity_poly.pdbx_seq_one_letter_code
_entity_poly.pdbx_strand_id
1 'polypeptide(L)'
;MLPIHFPEDFTEQTAAHIVLDLETLSTAPNAVVTSIGAVALNKYGQPIADGELHMALKLNHQITTRHTDINTIKWWEQQSQEAQAGSYAALEHLRWHVETALQAFSNWIHLRTDMKHVRVWGNGCSFDNVILASLYRDWHITAPWKFWNDRDMRTVTGLIPSVKTLPFMGIKHHALDDARHEANQLSQAIQRLSSLLTTSSAATQATTA
;
A
#
# COMPACT_ATOMS: atom_id res chain seq x y z
N MET A 1 -15.27 -36.60 -2.05
CA MET A 1 -14.55 -35.31 -1.91
C MET A 1 -15.41 -34.42 -1.05
N LEU A 2 -14.95 -34.05 0.14
CA LEU A 2 -15.64 -33.04 0.95
C LEU A 2 -15.36 -31.66 0.35
N PRO A 3 -16.35 -30.76 0.26
CA PRO A 3 -16.13 -29.40 -0.21
C PRO A 3 -15.13 -28.70 0.72
N ILE A 4 -14.18 -27.99 0.12
CA ILE A 4 -13.22 -27.15 0.82
C ILE A 4 -14.03 -26.02 1.46
N HIS A 5 -14.20 -26.08 2.78
CA HIS A 5 -14.86 -25.03 3.56
C HIS A 5 -13.87 -23.88 3.72
N PHE A 6 -14.04 -22.82 2.92
CA PHE A 6 -13.40 -21.55 3.20
C PHE A 6 -14.09 -20.98 4.45
N PRO A 7 -13.36 -20.59 5.50
CA PRO A 7 -13.99 -20.03 6.69
C PRO A 7 -14.84 -18.82 6.28
N GLU A 8 -16.15 -18.93 6.49
CA GLU A 8 -17.08 -17.82 6.47
C GLU A 8 -16.70 -16.90 7.63
N ASP A 9 -16.18 -15.72 7.31
CA ASP A 9 -16.34 -14.45 8.08
C ASP A 9 -15.51 -13.31 7.46
N PHE A 10 -15.56 -13.16 6.13
CA PHE A 10 -15.10 -11.92 5.46
C PHE A 10 -16.33 -11.15 5.01
N THR A 11 -16.80 -10.22 5.84
CA THR A 11 -17.83 -9.25 5.45
C THR A 11 -17.27 -8.30 4.39
N GLU A 12 -18.12 -7.60 3.63
CA GLU A 12 -17.66 -6.58 2.66
C GLU A 12 -16.82 -5.46 3.30
N GLN A 13 -16.88 -5.33 4.63
CA GLN A 13 -16.10 -4.38 5.43
C GLN A 13 -14.71 -4.89 5.85
N THR A 14 -14.38 -6.17 5.62
CA THR A 14 -13.08 -6.74 6.02
C THR A 14 -12.02 -6.51 4.94
N ALA A 15 -10.88 -5.94 5.31
CA ALA A 15 -9.77 -5.72 4.38
C ALA A 15 -9.04 -7.02 4.03
N ALA A 16 -8.89 -7.27 2.73
CA ALA A 16 -8.04 -8.35 2.22
C ALA A 16 -6.73 -7.81 1.63
N HIS A 17 -6.74 -6.55 1.18
CA HIS A 17 -5.64 -5.89 0.52
C HIS A 17 -5.43 -4.50 1.11
N ILE A 18 -4.19 -4.17 1.44
CA ILE A 18 -3.76 -2.82 1.79
C ILE A 18 -2.76 -2.41 0.72
N VAL A 19 -3.07 -1.38 -0.06
CA VAL A 19 -2.14 -0.78 -1.02
C VAL A 19 -1.42 0.36 -0.33
N LEU A 20 -0.10 0.29 -0.31
CA LEU A 20 0.82 1.17 0.40
C LEU A 20 1.69 1.90 -0.63
N ASP A 21 1.89 3.18 -0.41
CA ASP A 21 2.92 3.97 -1.07
C ASP A 21 3.66 4.81 -0.02
N LEU A 22 4.97 4.99 -0.23
CA LEU A 22 5.85 5.76 0.65
C LEU A 22 6.58 6.85 -0.10
N GLU A 23 6.61 8.04 0.50
CA GLU A 23 7.60 9.04 0.12
C GLU A 23 8.83 8.96 1.00
N THR A 24 10.01 9.05 0.39
CA THR A 24 11.29 8.79 1.06
C THR A 24 12.39 9.75 0.62
N LEU A 25 13.44 9.89 1.45
CA LEU A 25 14.62 10.70 1.15
C LEU A 25 15.82 9.90 0.62
N SER A 26 15.63 8.62 0.30
CA SER A 26 16.62 7.80 -0.41
C SER A 26 15.98 6.55 -0.97
N THR A 27 16.70 5.82 -1.82
CA THR A 27 16.24 4.52 -2.32
C THR A 27 16.77 3.32 -1.52
N ALA A 28 17.46 3.56 -0.40
CA ALA A 28 18.02 2.50 0.42
C ALA A 28 16.94 1.75 1.22
N PRO A 29 17.14 0.45 1.56
CA PRO A 29 16.17 -0.32 2.35
C PRO A 29 15.83 0.24 3.74
N ASN A 30 16.65 1.16 4.27
CA ASN A 30 16.45 1.86 5.54
C ASN A 30 16.29 3.39 5.34
N ALA A 31 15.70 3.82 4.22
CA ALA A 31 15.50 5.23 3.91
C ALA A 31 14.67 5.97 4.99
N VAL A 32 14.97 7.25 5.21
CA VAL A 32 14.04 8.15 5.92
C VAL A 32 12.71 8.20 5.17
N VAL A 33 11.62 7.95 5.87
CA VAL A 33 10.24 7.99 5.35
C VAL A 33 9.64 9.36 5.68
N THR A 34 9.19 10.08 4.67
CA THR A 34 8.59 11.41 4.81
C THR A 34 7.09 11.34 5.02
N SER A 35 6.41 10.42 4.31
CA SER A 35 4.98 10.14 4.49
C SER A 35 4.62 8.70 4.13
N ILE A 36 3.49 8.25 4.68
CA ILE A 36 2.85 6.96 4.46
C ILE A 36 1.46 7.24 3.89
N GLY A 37 1.15 6.63 2.74
CA GLY A 37 -0.18 6.60 2.15
C GLY A 37 -0.68 5.17 2.06
N ALA A 38 -1.95 4.92 2.42
CA ALA A 38 -2.52 3.59 2.27
C ALA A 38 -4.01 3.59 1.96
N VAL A 39 -4.43 2.57 1.20
CA VAL A 39 -5.82 2.31 0.83
C VAL A 39 -6.18 0.85 1.09
N ALA A 40 -7.29 0.61 1.78
CA ALA A 40 -7.82 -0.71 2.09
C ALA A 40 -8.89 -1.14 1.10
N LEU A 41 -8.72 -2.33 0.52
CA LEU A 41 -9.71 -2.98 -0.34
C LEU A 41 -10.17 -4.30 0.29
N ASN A 42 -11.43 -4.63 0.09
CA ASN A 42 -11.95 -5.95 0.41
C ASN A 42 -11.47 -7.01 -0.58
N LYS A 43 -11.86 -8.27 -0.39
CA LYS A 43 -11.45 -9.40 -1.25
C LYS A 43 -11.91 -9.29 -2.71
N TYR A 44 -12.89 -8.45 -3.00
CA TYR A 44 -13.41 -8.20 -4.35
C TYR A 44 -12.75 -6.97 -5.01
N GLY A 45 -11.76 -6.38 -4.35
CA GLY A 45 -11.08 -5.18 -4.82
C GLY A 45 -11.90 -3.90 -4.64
N GLN A 46 -12.96 -3.91 -3.82
CA GLN A 46 -13.75 -2.70 -3.56
C GLN A 46 -13.16 -1.91 -2.38
N PRO A 47 -13.11 -0.58 -2.45
CA PRO A 47 -12.67 0.26 -1.33
C PRO A 47 -13.51 0.05 -0.08
N ILE A 48 -12.86 0.04 1.08
CA ILE A 48 -13.52 -0.03 2.39
C ILE A 48 -13.82 1.39 2.89
N ALA A 49 -14.96 1.58 3.55
CA ALA A 49 -15.31 2.85 4.19
C ALA A 49 -14.25 3.25 5.23
N ASP A 50 -13.89 4.54 5.24
CA ASP A 50 -12.75 5.07 6.01
C ASP A 50 -11.42 4.34 5.74
N GLY A 51 -11.34 3.59 4.64
CA GLY A 51 -10.21 2.75 4.25
C GLY A 51 -9.06 3.51 3.63
N GLU A 52 -8.89 4.79 3.94
CA GLU A 52 -7.77 5.61 3.46
C GLU A 52 -6.99 6.17 4.64
N LEU A 53 -5.68 6.31 4.48
CA LEU A 53 -4.78 6.81 5.50
C LEU A 53 -3.66 7.62 4.87
N HIS A 54 -3.38 8.79 5.42
CA HIS A 54 -2.19 9.57 5.12
C HIS A 54 -1.53 10.04 6.41
N MET A 55 -0.23 9.85 6.53
CA MET A 55 0.56 10.30 7.68
C MET A 55 1.87 10.88 7.19
N ALA A 56 2.15 12.14 7.53
CA ALA A 56 3.49 12.73 7.38
C ALA A 56 4.30 12.50 8.66
N LEU A 57 5.54 12.01 8.53
CA LEU A 57 6.36 11.55 9.64
C LEU A 57 7.46 12.56 9.94
N LYS A 58 7.75 12.77 11.23
CA LYS A 58 8.87 13.61 11.69
C LYS A 58 10.19 13.12 11.14
N LEU A 59 10.90 14.01 10.45
CA LEU A 59 12.18 13.68 9.81
C LEU A 59 13.31 13.67 10.83
N ASN A 60 13.28 14.60 11.78
CA ASN A 60 14.32 14.74 12.81
C ASN A 60 14.46 13.50 13.72
N HIS A 61 13.44 12.65 13.79
CA HIS A 61 13.46 11.38 14.50
C HIS A 61 14.27 10.30 13.78
N GLN A 62 14.48 10.44 12.48
CA GLN A 62 15.00 9.40 11.60
C GLN A 62 16.39 9.75 11.06
N ILE A 63 16.65 11.02 10.75
CA ILE A 63 17.85 11.48 10.02
C ILE A 63 19.19 11.10 10.66
N THR A 64 19.22 10.77 11.95
CA THR A 64 20.45 10.37 12.66
C THR A 64 20.73 8.87 12.57
N THR A 65 19.73 8.05 12.23
CA THR A 65 19.83 6.58 12.24
C THR A 65 19.45 5.93 10.90
N ARG A 66 18.72 6.65 10.05
CA ARG A 66 18.19 6.18 8.77
C ARG A 66 18.84 6.92 7.61
N HIS A 67 18.83 6.29 6.43
CA HIS A 67 19.59 6.75 5.28
C HIS A 67 18.89 7.89 4.54
N THR A 68 19.67 8.89 4.12
CA THR A 68 19.29 9.96 3.19
C THR A 68 20.25 9.96 2.01
N ASP A 69 19.75 10.29 0.82
CA ASP A 69 20.55 10.41 -0.39
C ASP A 69 20.39 11.80 -1.00
N ILE A 70 21.51 12.45 -1.31
CA ILE A 70 21.51 13.80 -1.84
C ILE A 70 20.86 13.89 -3.23
N ASN A 71 20.94 12.83 -4.04
CA ASN A 71 20.32 12.84 -5.36
C ASN A 71 18.80 12.68 -5.25
N THR A 72 18.31 11.86 -4.32
CA THR A 72 16.87 11.80 -4.01
C THR A 72 16.35 13.14 -3.48
N ILE A 73 17.10 13.82 -2.61
CA ILE A 73 16.71 15.16 -2.13
C ILE A 73 16.67 16.18 -3.28
N LYS A 74 17.68 16.20 -4.16
CA LYS A 74 17.68 17.08 -5.35
C LYS A 74 16.58 16.75 -6.34
N TRP A 75 16.20 15.48 -6.44
CA TRP A 75 15.05 15.05 -7.24
C TRP A 75 13.74 15.60 -6.67
N TRP A 76 13.61 15.67 -5.34
CA TRP A 76 12.46 16.29 -4.67
C TRP A 76 12.32 17.79 -4.95
N GLU A 77 13.43 18.52 -5.06
CA GLU A 77 13.44 19.95 -5.41
C GLU A 77 12.84 20.23 -6.80
N GLN A 78 12.76 19.20 -7.66
CA GLN A 78 12.21 19.30 -9.02
C GLN A 78 10.70 18.99 -9.07
N GLN A 79 10.11 18.50 -7.98
CA GLN A 79 8.69 18.16 -7.92
C GLN A 79 7.80 19.39 -7.75
N SER A 80 6.49 19.25 -7.97
CA SER A 80 5.54 20.36 -7.76
C SER A 80 5.54 20.80 -6.29
N GLN A 81 5.15 22.06 -6.04
CA GLN A 81 5.09 22.58 -4.67
C GLN A 81 4.13 21.78 -3.80
N GLU A 82 3.03 21.29 -4.38
CA GLU A 82 2.05 20.44 -3.72
C GLU A 82 2.66 19.09 -3.31
N ALA A 83 3.44 18.47 -4.19
CA ALA A 83 4.14 17.21 -3.89
C ALA A 83 5.20 17.41 -2.79
N GLN A 84 5.97 18.49 -2.87
CA GLN A 84 6.95 18.83 -1.84
C GLN A 84 6.26 19.06 -0.48
N ALA A 85 5.16 19.81 -0.46
CA ALA A 85 4.37 20.08 0.75
C ALA A 85 3.72 18.81 1.34
N GLY A 86 3.34 17.86 0.49
CA GLY A 86 2.84 16.53 0.89
C GLY A 86 3.91 15.56 1.38
N SER A 87 5.19 15.84 1.12
CA SER A 87 6.32 14.95 1.41
C SER A 87 7.26 15.57 2.44
N TYR A 88 8.45 16.05 2.04
CA TYR A 88 9.51 16.51 2.96
C TYR A 88 9.37 17.98 3.39
N ALA A 89 8.63 18.81 2.66
CA ALA A 89 8.44 20.22 2.97
C ALA A 89 7.22 20.49 3.86
N ALA A 90 6.44 19.46 4.25
CA ALA A 90 5.39 19.59 5.24
C ALA A 90 5.94 20.16 6.57
N LEU A 91 5.17 21.04 7.21
CA LEU A 91 5.58 21.72 8.45
C LEU A 91 5.89 20.72 9.56
N GLU A 92 7.12 20.76 10.10
CA GLU A 92 7.62 19.75 11.04
C GLU A 92 6.76 19.56 12.30
N HIS A 93 6.09 20.63 12.76
CA HIS A 93 5.22 20.59 13.93
C HIS A 93 3.86 19.93 13.67
N LEU A 94 3.45 19.78 12.40
CA LEU A 94 2.24 19.06 11.99
C LEU A 94 2.48 17.58 11.71
N ARG A 95 3.75 17.15 11.69
CA ARG A 95 4.13 15.76 11.43
C ARG A 95 3.95 14.89 12.67
N TRP A 96 3.57 13.65 12.44
CA TRP A 96 3.44 12.63 13.46
C TRP A 96 4.80 12.24 14.01
N HIS A 97 4.86 12.02 15.32
CA HIS A 97 5.95 11.25 15.92
C HIS A 97 5.96 9.85 15.28
N VAL A 98 7.13 9.41 14.81
CA VAL A 98 7.29 8.14 14.09
C VAL A 98 6.66 6.96 14.85
N GLU A 99 6.96 6.82 16.14
CA GLU A 99 6.37 5.78 16.99
C GLU A 99 4.83 5.80 16.98
N THR A 100 4.24 6.98 17.18
CA THR A 100 2.79 7.17 17.17
C THR A 100 2.18 6.88 15.80
N ALA A 101 2.84 7.27 14.70
CA ALA A 101 2.39 6.96 13.34
C ALA A 101 2.38 5.45 13.07
N LEU A 102 3.44 4.73 13.48
CA LEU A 102 3.52 3.28 13.32
C LEU A 102 2.45 2.55 14.14
N GLN A 103 2.22 2.98 15.39
CA GLN A 103 1.14 2.44 16.22
C GLN A 103 -0.24 2.72 15.60
N ALA A 104 -0.46 3.95 15.10
CA ALA A 104 -1.71 4.34 14.46
C ALA A 104 -1.97 3.55 13.17
N PHE A 105 -0.95 3.36 12.32
CA PHE A 105 -1.04 2.54 11.12
C PHE A 105 -1.34 1.07 11.44
N SER A 106 -0.67 0.52 12.47
CA SER A 106 -0.94 -0.84 12.95
C SER A 106 -2.37 -0.99 13.42
N ASN A 107 -2.86 -0.06 14.23
CA ASN A 107 -4.25 -0.06 14.70
C ASN A 107 -5.24 0.10 13.53
N TRP A 108 -4.92 0.95 12.55
CA TRP A 108 -5.74 1.12 11.36
C TRP A 108 -5.88 -0.19 10.55
N ILE A 109 -4.83 -1.01 10.45
CA ILE A 109 -4.93 -2.36 9.86
C ILE A 109 -5.77 -3.28 10.75
N HIS A 110 -5.49 -3.34 12.06
CA HIS A 110 -6.18 -4.25 12.98
C HIS A 110 -7.69 -4.00 13.11
N LEU A 111 -8.14 -2.76 12.90
CA LEU A 111 -9.56 -2.42 12.85
C LEU A 111 -10.29 -3.03 11.64
N ARG A 112 -9.55 -3.44 10.60
CA ARG A 112 -10.11 -3.90 9.32
C ARG A 112 -9.85 -5.36 9.02
N THR A 113 -8.78 -5.94 9.59
CA THR A 113 -8.32 -7.29 9.29
C THR A 113 -7.23 -7.74 10.26
N ASP A 114 -6.90 -9.03 10.23
CA ASP A 114 -5.80 -9.58 11.02
C ASP A 114 -4.50 -9.74 10.21
N MET A 115 -3.38 -9.84 10.93
CA MET A 115 -2.03 -9.96 10.35
C MET A 115 -1.84 -11.20 9.46
N LYS A 116 -2.62 -12.26 9.67
CA LYS A 116 -2.47 -13.54 8.97
C LYS A 116 -3.08 -13.45 7.57
N HIS A 117 -4.18 -12.72 7.42
CA HIS A 117 -4.94 -12.68 6.16
C HIS A 117 -4.71 -11.42 5.32
N VAL A 118 -4.25 -10.32 5.93
CA VAL A 118 -3.94 -9.08 5.21
C VAL A 118 -2.81 -9.28 4.20
N ARG A 119 -3.00 -8.80 2.96
CA ARG A 119 -1.96 -8.71 1.93
C ARG A 119 -1.56 -7.24 1.76
N VAL A 120 -0.28 -6.94 1.91
CA VAL A 120 0.23 -5.57 1.80
C VAL A 120 0.92 -5.42 0.45
N TRP A 121 0.46 -4.48 -0.35
CA TRP A 121 0.91 -4.21 -1.70
C TRP A 121 1.76 -2.95 -1.71
N GLY A 122 2.92 -3.01 -2.36
CA GLY A 122 3.70 -1.84 -2.75
C GLY A 122 3.97 -1.86 -4.25
N ASN A 123 4.19 -0.70 -4.86
CA ASN A 123 4.57 -0.61 -6.27
C ASN A 123 6.06 -0.80 -6.46
N GLY A 124 6.46 -2.04 -6.19
CA GLY A 124 7.82 -2.41 -5.81
C GLY A 124 7.82 -2.80 -4.34
N CYS A 125 7.33 -3.99 -3.98
CA CYS A 125 7.23 -4.39 -2.57
C CYS A 125 8.62 -4.54 -1.92
N SER A 126 9.66 -4.77 -2.73
CA SER A 126 11.06 -4.72 -2.30
C SER A 126 11.54 -3.31 -1.92
N PHE A 127 10.73 -2.29 -2.16
CA PHE A 127 10.94 -0.89 -1.79
C PHE A 127 10.02 -0.51 -0.63
N ASP A 128 8.73 -0.28 -0.88
CA ASP A 128 7.80 0.27 0.12
C ASP A 128 7.68 -0.62 1.36
N ASN A 129 7.33 -1.90 1.16
CA ASN A 129 7.12 -2.82 2.26
C ASN A 129 8.41 -3.05 3.04
N VAL A 130 9.55 -3.18 2.35
CA VAL A 130 10.86 -3.37 2.98
C VAL A 130 11.26 -2.15 3.81
N ILE A 131 11.09 -0.95 3.27
CA ILE A 131 11.41 0.30 3.97
C ILE A 131 10.51 0.47 5.19
N LEU A 132 9.20 0.27 5.05
CA LEU A 132 8.28 0.38 6.19
C LEU A 132 8.57 -0.70 7.25
N ALA A 133 8.82 -1.95 6.85
CA ALA A 133 9.18 -3.02 7.80
C ALA A 133 10.52 -2.74 8.51
N SER A 134 11.48 -2.09 7.84
CA SER A 134 12.72 -1.62 8.50
C SER A 134 12.42 -0.51 9.52
N LEU A 135 11.51 0.41 9.21
CA LEU A 135 11.12 1.50 10.10
C LEU A 135 10.45 0.95 11.37
N TYR A 136 9.57 -0.04 11.25
CA TYR A 136 9.01 -0.77 12.38
C TYR A 136 10.10 -1.38 13.27
N ARG A 137 11.13 -1.99 12.67
CA ARG A 137 12.23 -2.65 13.38
C ARG A 137 13.10 -1.65 14.14
N ASP A 138 13.44 -0.52 13.52
CA ASP A 138 14.24 0.55 14.14
C ASP A 138 13.54 1.15 15.36
N TRP A 139 12.21 1.14 15.39
CA TRP A 139 11.38 1.57 16.53
C TRP A 139 10.99 0.45 17.48
N HIS A 140 11.47 -0.78 17.28
CA HIS A 140 11.13 -1.95 18.09
C HIS A 140 9.62 -2.26 18.16
N ILE A 141 8.88 -1.93 17.09
CA ILE A 141 7.44 -2.21 16.95
C ILE A 141 7.26 -3.37 15.97
N THR A 142 6.33 -4.28 16.27
CA THR A 142 6.01 -5.37 15.35
C THR A 142 5.17 -4.84 14.18
N ALA A 143 5.64 -5.04 12.94
CA ALA A 143 4.87 -4.69 11.76
C ALA A 143 3.52 -5.45 11.73
N PRO A 144 2.41 -4.81 11.32
CA PRO A 144 1.05 -5.38 11.36
C PRO A 144 0.74 -6.35 10.21
N TRP A 145 1.76 -6.92 9.57
CA TRP A 145 1.62 -8.00 8.60
C TRP A 145 2.82 -8.96 8.69
N LYS A 146 2.69 -10.12 8.06
CA LYS A 146 3.78 -11.10 7.96
C LYS A 146 4.50 -10.93 6.63
N PHE A 147 5.83 -11.11 6.60
CA PHE A 147 6.64 -10.91 5.38
C PHE A 147 6.16 -11.75 4.17
N TRP A 148 5.60 -12.95 4.38
CA TRP A 148 5.04 -13.76 3.29
C TRP A 148 3.73 -13.20 2.70
N ASN A 149 3.18 -12.14 3.29
CA ASN A 149 2.01 -11.42 2.81
C ASN A 149 2.36 -10.17 1.98
N ASP A 150 3.64 -9.91 1.71
CA ASP A 150 4.07 -8.87 0.77
C ASP A 150 3.62 -9.20 -0.66
N ARG A 151 3.13 -8.19 -1.38
CA ARG A 151 2.66 -8.31 -2.76
C ARG A 151 3.17 -7.14 -3.59
N ASP A 152 3.51 -7.41 -4.84
CA ASP A 152 4.09 -6.41 -5.74
C ASP A 152 3.09 -6.02 -6.84
N MET A 153 2.71 -4.73 -6.87
CA MET A 153 1.83 -4.19 -7.91
C MET A 153 2.43 -4.29 -9.31
N ARG A 154 3.76 -4.25 -9.46
CA ARG A 154 4.44 -4.39 -10.76
C ARG A 154 4.24 -5.78 -11.36
N THR A 155 4.04 -6.80 -10.53
CA THR A 155 3.67 -8.14 -11.01
C THR A 155 2.28 -8.11 -11.65
N VAL A 156 1.31 -7.52 -10.98
CA VAL A 156 -0.08 -7.45 -11.47
C VAL A 156 -0.18 -6.58 -12.72
N THR A 157 0.43 -5.40 -12.71
CA THR A 157 0.42 -4.49 -13.86
C THR A 157 1.23 -5.02 -15.05
N GLY A 158 2.23 -5.86 -14.83
CA GLY A 158 2.94 -6.59 -15.89
C GLY A 158 2.07 -7.67 -16.53
N LEU A 159 1.28 -8.40 -15.73
CA LEU A 159 0.36 -9.43 -16.23
C LEU A 159 -0.90 -8.85 -16.89
N ILE A 160 -1.36 -7.67 -16.45
CA ILE A 160 -2.55 -7.00 -16.99
C ILE A 160 -2.18 -5.57 -17.42
N PRO A 161 -1.45 -5.38 -18.53
CA PRO A 161 -0.90 -4.07 -18.92
C PRO A 161 -1.95 -2.94 -19.03
N SER A 162 -3.18 -3.28 -19.38
CA SER A 162 -4.28 -2.31 -19.50
C SER A 162 -4.73 -1.66 -18.19
N VAL A 163 -4.37 -2.19 -17.01
CA VAL A 163 -4.62 -1.46 -15.75
C VAL A 163 -3.54 -0.41 -15.49
N LYS A 164 -2.33 -0.59 -16.05
CA LYS A 164 -1.24 0.39 -15.95
C LYS A 164 -1.53 1.68 -16.72
N THR A 165 -2.41 1.62 -17.71
CA THR A 165 -2.79 2.77 -18.55
C THR A 165 -3.95 3.58 -17.96
N LEU A 166 -4.42 3.25 -16.76
CA LEU A 166 -5.44 4.06 -16.10
C LEU A 166 -4.90 5.49 -15.87
N PRO A 167 -5.75 6.52 -16.02
CA PRO A 167 -5.33 7.88 -15.76
C PRO A 167 -5.02 8.06 -14.26
N PHE A 168 -3.98 8.83 -13.98
CA PHE A 168 -3.65 9.25 -12.64
C PHE A 168 -4.60 10.37 -12.19
N MET A 169 -5.07 10.30 -10.94
CA MET A 169 -5.96 11.30 -10.33
C MET A 169 -5.33 11.77 -9.02
N GLY A 170 -5.20 13.09 -8.84
CA GLY A 170 -4.56 13.69 -7.68
C GLY A 170 -3.18 14.27 -7.99
N ILE A 171 -2.36 14.41 -6.95
CA ILE A 171 -0.99 14.93 -7.03
C ILE A 171 -0.03 13.76 -7.08
N LYS A 172 0.83 13.71 -8.11
CA LYS A 172 1.90 12.71 -8.15
C LYS A 172 2.93 13.00 -7.06
N HIS A 173 3.49 11.95 -6.48
CA HIS A 173 4.43 12.04 -5.36
C HIS A 173 3.79 12.58 -4.08
N HIS A 174 2.52 12.21 -3.91
CA HIS A 174 1.77 12.37 -2.67
C HIS A 174 1.26 10.98 -2.30
N ALA A 175 1.84 10.41 -1.24
CA ALA A 175 1.69 8.99 -0.90
C ALA A 175 0.25 8.46 -0.95
N LEU A 176 -0.75 9.22 -0.46
CA LEU A 176 -2.14 8.74 -0.50
C LEU A 176 -2.74 8.80 -1.92
N ASP A 177 -2.38 9.79 -2.73
CA ASP A 177 -2.90 9.88 -4.10
C ASP A 177 -2.27 8.81 -4.99
N ASP A 178 -0.98 8.52 -4.80
CA ASP A 178 -0.30 7.39 -5.43
C ASP A 178 -0.91 6.05 -4.97
N ALA A 179 -1.09 5.84 -3.66
CA ALA A 179 -1.76 4.64 -3.14
C ALA A 179 -3.20 4.47 -3.67
N ARG A 180 -3.97 5.56 -3.85
CA ARG A 180 -5.31 5.54 -4.47
C ARG A 180 -5.24 5.12 -5.93
N HIS A 181 -4.30 5.67 -6.68
CA HIS A 181 -4.11 5.31 -8.09
C HIS A 181 -3.80 3.82 -8.21
N GLU A 182 -2.89 3.32 -7.39
CA GLU A 182 -2.49 1.91 -7.37
C GLU A 182 -3.60 0.99 -6.88
N ALA A 183 -4.38 1.40 -5.88
CA ALA A 183 -5.55 0.68 -5.44
C ALA A 183 -6.61 0.56 -6.54
N ASN A 184 -6.81 1.60 -7.35
CA ASN A 184 -7.67 1.53 -8.53
C ASN A 184 -7.14 0.53 -9.57
N GLN A 185 -5.83 0.50 -9.81
CA GLN A 185 -5.22 -0.50 -10.69
C GLN A 185 -5.44 -1.93 -10.17
N LEU A 186 -5.25 -2.16 -8.86
CA LEU A 186 -5.46 -3.46 -8.24
C LEU A 186 -6.94 -3.88 -8.28
N SER A 187 -7.85 -2.95 -7.99
CA SER A 187 -9.29 -3.17 -8.06
C SER A 187 -9.71 -3.65 -9.45
N GLN A 188 -9.29 -2.93 -10.50
CA GLN A 188 -9.58 -3.27 -11.89
C GLN A 188 -8.97 -4.62 -12.29
N ALA A 189 -7.77 -4.94 -11.79
CA ALA A 189 -7.14 -6.23 -12.00
C ALA A 189 -7.93 -7.38 -11.36
N ILE A 190 -8.35 -7.23 -10.10
CA ILE A 190 -9.15 -8.24 -9.38
C ILE A 190 -10.48 -8.48 -10.10
N GLN A 191 -11.17 -7.42 -10.53
CA GLN A 191 -12.45 -7.54 -11.24
C GLN A 191 -12.30 -8.29 -12.58
N ARG A 192 -11.25 -8.01 -13.34
CA ARG A 192 -10.97 -8.70 -14.61
C ARG A 192 -10.61 -10.16 -14.41
N LEU A 193 -9.80 -10.49 -13.41
CA LEU A 193 -9.48 -11.89 -13.09
C LEU A 193 -10.74 -12.65 -12.66
N SER A 194 -11.59 -12.01 -11.87
CA SER A 194 -12.86 -12.58 -11.41
C SER A 194 -13.84 -12.86 -12.56
N SER A 195 -13.91 -11.95 -13.55
CA SER A 195 -14.77 -12.14 -14.72
C SER A 195 -14.27 -13.28 -15.62
N LEU A 196 -12.96 -13.40 -15.83
CA LEU A 196 -12.38 -14.50 -16.61
C LEU A 196 -12.68 -15.88 -15.99
N LEU A 197 -12.58 -15.98 -14.65
CA LEU A 197 -12.85 -17.22 -13.92
C LEU A 197 -14.34 -17.61 -14.00
N THR A 198 -15.25 -16.64 -13.89
CA THR A 198 -16.70 -16.89 -14.03
C THR A 198 -17.08 -17.29 -15.45
N THR A 199 -16.58 -16.60 -16.49
CA THR A 199 -16.84 -16.98 -17.89
C THR A 199 -16.31 -18.39 -18.23
N SER A 200 -15.13 -18.76 -17.73
CA SER A 200 -14.57 -20.11 -17.94
C SER A 200 -15.43 -21.19 -17.29
N SER A 201 -16.00 -20.94 -16.11
CA SER A 201 -16.87 -21.91 -15.41
C SER A 201 -18.20 -22.13 -16.14
N ALA A 202 -18.81 -21.07 -16.67
CA ALA A 202 -20.06 -21.14 -17.43
C ALA A 202 -19.88 -21.90 -18.77
N ALA A 203 -18.77 -21.68 -19.48
CA ALA A 203 -18.46 -22.39 -20.72
C ALA A 203 -18.21 -23.90 -20.51
N THR A 204 -17.64 -24.28 -19.36
CA THR A 204 -17.38 -25.68 -19.00
C THR A 204 -18.67 -26.43 -18.65
N GLN A 205 -19.62 -25.78 -17.97
CA GLN A 205 -20.91 -26.41 -17.66
C GLN A 205 -21.79 -26.60 -18.90
N ALA A 206 -21.73 -25.69 -19.88
CA ALA A 206 -22.47 -25.77 -21.13
C ALA A 206 -21.96 -26.86 -22.10
N THR A 207 -20.73 -27.34 -21.93
CA THR A 207 -20.15 -28.41 -22.77
C THR A 207 -20.33 -29.82 -22.18
N THR A 208 -20.80 -29.91 -20.94
CA THR A 208 -21.09 -31.18 -20.23
C THR A 208 -22.58 -31.51 -20.13
N ALA A 209 -23.45 -30.69 -20.72
CA ALA A 209 -24.90 -30.91 -20.83
C ALA A 209 -25.27 -31.28 -22.27
#